data_AF-A0A383EA08-F1
#
_entry.id   AF-A0A383EA08-F1
#
_cell.length_a   1.000
_cell.length_b   1.000
_cell.length_c   1.000
_cell.angle_alpha   90.00
_cell.angle_beta   90.00
_cell.angle_gamma   90.00
#
_symmetry.space_group_name_H-M   'P 1'
#
loop_
_entity.id
_entity.type
_entity.pdbx_description
1 polymer ?
#
loop_
_entity_poly.entity_id
_entity_poly.type
_entity_poly.pdbx_seq_one_letter_code
_entity_poly.pdbx_strand_id
1 'polypeptide(L)'
;MIRLITIVFSASVIIFLSCSDILYAQDNPDRHVFTITKFKWRKNIDAKYTMLDSLNKLHYENIINKNKYIVSRTELSHQMTDDSQDYLVITEFKSLEDWDKSSEENNKLNKEWLKTDEKIKEFYGNYWLFFERWHGDNMYSEMPHTGK
;
A
#
# COMPACT_ATOMS: atom_id res chain seq x y z
N MET A 1 27.62 -46.50 0.38
CA MET A 1 27.82 -45.03 0.48
C MET A 1 27.26 -44.27 -0.71
N ILE A 2 27.69 -44.55 -1.94
CA ILE A 2 27.23 -43.81 -3.15
C ILE A 2 25.70 -43.85 -3.31
N ARG A 3 25.06 -45.01 -3.20
CA ARG A 3 23.58 -45.13 -3.28
C ARG A 3 22.82 -44.32 -2.22
N LEU A 4 23.37 -44.20 -1.01
CA LEU A 4 22.73 -43.43 0.07
C LEU A 4 22.83 -41.93 -0.20
N ILE A 5 23.98 -41.48 -0.71
CA ILE A 5 24.22 -40.08 -1.11
C ILE A 5 23.31 -39.70 -2.28
N THR A 6 23.14 -40.59 -3.28
CA THR A 6 22.23 -40.34 -4.40
C THR A 6 20.78 -40.20 -3.94
N ILE A 7 20.30 -41.07 -3.05
CA ILE A 7 18.92 -41.02 -2.53
C ILE A 7 18.67 -39.72 -1.76
N VAL A 8 19.61 -39.33 -0.88
CA VAL A 8 19.49 -38.08 -0.11
C VAL A 8 19.51 -36.86 -1.03
N PHE A 9 20.39 -36.85 -2.04
CA PHE A 9 20.44 -35.75 -3.01
C PHE A 9 19.16 -35.64 -3.84
N SER A 10 18.63 -36.77 -4.33
CA SER A 10 17.36 -36.80 -5.07
C SER A 10 16.18 -36.34 -4.22
N ALA A 11 16.10 -36.76 -2.95
CA ALA A 11 15.04 -36.32 -2.04
C ALA A 11 15.10 -34.81 -1.78
N SER A 12 16.30 -34.25 -1.59
CA SER A 12 16.49 -32.81 -1.41
C SER A 12 16.05 -32.00 -2.63
N VAL A 13 16.35 -32.48 -3.85
CA VAL A 13 15.94 -31.82 -5.10
C VAL A 13 14.41 -31.85 -5.27
N ILE A 14 13.76 -32.99 -4.95
CA ILE A 14 12.31 -33.11 -5.02
C ILE A 14 11.62 -32.18 -4.01
N ILE A 15 12.14 -32.08 -2.79
CA ILE A 15 11.63 -31.15 -1.77
C ILE A 15 11.77 -29.70 -2.24
N PHE A 16 12.92 -29.34 -2.81
CA PHE A 16 13.16 -27.98 -3.33
C PHE A 16 12.22 -27.63 -4.49
N LEU A 17 11.98 -28.57 -5.41
CA LEU A 17 11.05 -28.41 -6.54
C LEU A 17 9.58 -28.35 -6.09
N SER A 18 9.19 -29.08 -5.04
CA SER A 18 7.81 -29.00 -4.51
C SER A 18 7.53 -27.73 -3.71
N CYS A 19 8.58 -26.98 -3.33
CA CYS A 19 8.45 -25.74 -2.55
C CYS A 19 8.25 -24.51 -3.45
N SER A 20 8.61 -24.57 -4.74
CA SER A 20 8.42 -23.44 -5.66
C SER A 20 6.95 -23.12 -5.90
N ASP A 21 6.06 -24.12 -5.89
CA ASP A 21 4.62 -23.92 -6.08
C ASP A 21 3.97 -23.19 -4.89
N ILE A 22 4.57 -23.29 -3.70
CA ILE A 22 4.12 -22.58 -2.49
C ILE A 22 4.47 -21.08 -2.57
N LEU A 23 5.57 -20.72 -3.24
CA LEU A 23 6.00 -19.33 -3.39
C LEU A 23 5.04 -18.51 -4.28
N TYR A 24 4.38 -19.14 -5.25
CA TYR A 24 3.39 -18.50 -6.12
C TYR A 24 1.96 -18.52 -5.57
N ALA A 25 1.68 -19.24 -4.48
CA ALA A 25 0.32 -19.32 -3.93
C ALA A 25 -0.21 -17.99 -3.38
N GLN A 26 0.69 -17.04 -3.08
CA GLN A 26 0.33 -15.68 -2.66
C GLN A 26 0.11 -14.72 -3.83
N ASP A 27 0.66 -15.03 -5.00
CA ASP A 27 0.62 -14.18 -6.19
C ASP A 27 -0.43 -14.74 -7.15
N ASN A 28 -1.69 -14.44 -6.87
CA ASN A 28 -2.79 -14.79 -7.76
C ASN A 28 -3.01 -13.60 -8.72
N PRO A 29 -2.64 -13.72 -10.01
CA PRO A 29 -2.74 -12.61 -10.96
C PRO A 29 -4.19 -12.20 -11.24
N ASP A 30 -5.16 -13.03 -10.87
CA ASP A 30 -6.59 -12.78 -11.07
C ASP A 30 -7.25 -12.12 -9.84
N ARG A 31 -6.49 -11.76 -8.80
CA ARG A 31 -7.03 -11.13 -7.58
C ARG A 31 -6.38 -9.79 -7.32
N HIS A 32 -7.22 -8.79 -7.13
CA HIS A 32 -6.74 -7.47 -6.73
C HIS A 32 -6.21 -7.50 -5.29
N VAL A 33 -5.20 -6.66 -5.06
CA VAL A 33 -4.59 -6.44 -3.75
C VAL A 33 -5.05 -5.09 -3.22
N PHE A 34 -5.42 -5.05 -1.95
CA PHE A 34 -5.87 -3.86 -1.27
C PHE A 34 -4.96 -3.56 -0.09
N THR A 35 -4.37 -2.37 -0.06
CA THR A 35 -3.74 -1.85 1.16
C THR A 35 -4.72 -0.98 1.90
N ILE A 36 -4.89 -1.22 3.20
CA ILE A 36 -5.64 -0.35 4.09
C ILE A 36 -4.65 0.21 5.11
N THR A 37 -4.33 1.50 4.97
CA THR A 37 -3.58 2.24 5.98
C THR A 37 -4.56 2.98 6.87
N LYS A 38 -4.47 2.71 8.17
CA LYS A 38 -5.26 3.32 9.22
C LYS A 38 -4.42 4.34 9.97
N PHE A 39 -4.70 5.61 9.77
CA PHE A 39 -4.13 6.71 10.54
C PHE A 39 -5.04 7.08 11.71
N LYS A 40 -4.45 7.63 12.77
CA LYS A 40 -5.17 8.28 13.86
C LYS A 40 -5.03 9.80 13.71
N TRP A 41 -6.14 10.53 13.82
CA TRP A 41 -6.12 11.99 13.89
C TRP A 41 -5.36 12.47 15.13
N ARG A 42 -4.52 13.51 14.99
CA ARG A 42 -3.96 14.16 16.18
C ARG A 42 -5.04 14.91 16.95
N LYS A 43 -5.06 14.72 18.27
CA LYS A 43 -5.94 15.49 19.17
C LYS A 43 -5.52 16.98 19.16
N ASN A 44 -6.50 17.89 19.10
CA ASN A 44 -6.33 19.35 19.15
C ASN A 44 -5.78 20.04 17.88
N ILE A 45 -6.05 19.51 16.70
CA ILE A 45 -5.95 20.32 15.46
C ILE A 45 -7.23 21.12 15.31
N ASP A 46 -7.24 22.31 15.92
CA ASP A 46 -8.32 23.30 15.77
C ASP A 46 -8.37 23.92 14.36
N ALA A 47 -7.47 23.53 13.44
CA ALA A 47 -7.28 24.19 12.14
C ALA A 47 -7.28 23.21 10.94
N LYS A 48 -8.44 23.24 10.26
CA LYS A 48 -8.67 23.08 8.80
C LYS A 48 -8.64 21.67 8.20
N TYR A 49 -9.80 20.99 8.29
CA TYR A 49 -10.23 20.02 7.27
C TYR A 49 -9.96 20.53 5.85
N THR A 50 -10.19 21.82 5.59
CA THR A 50 -9.95 22.44 4.29
C THR A 50 -8.48 22.43 3.83
N MET A 51 -7.51 22.45 4.77
CA MET A 51 -6.10 22.35 4.43
C MET A 51 -5.75 20.92 4.04
N LEU A 52 -6.17 19.93 4.83
CA LEU A 52 -5.96 18.53 4.47
C LEU A 52 -6.68 18.17 3.17
N ASP A 53 -7.91 18.62 2.96
CA ASP A 53 -8.64 18.42 1.71
C ASP A 53 -7.88 18.99 0.52
N SER A 54 -7.26 20.17 0.69
CA SER A 54 -6.43 20.79 -0.35
C SER A 54 -5.16 19.99 -0.61
N LEU A 55 -4.50 19.48 0.44
CA LEU A 55 -3.31 18.64 0.31
C LEU A 55 -3.64 17.29 -0.34
N ASN A 56 -4.73 16.64 0.07
CA ASN A 56 -5.24 15.41 -0.52
C ASN A 56 -5.56 15.60 -2.01
N LYS A 57 -6.23 16.70 -2.36
CA LYS A 57 -6.54 17.04 -3.75
C LYS A 57 -5.26 17.21 -4.58
N LEU A 58 -4.29 17.99 -4.08
CA LEU A 58 -3.02 18.20 -4.77
C LEU A 58 -2.22 16.90 -4.94
N HIS A 59 -2.17 16.08 -3.89
CA HIS A 59 -1.53 14.77 -3.94
C HIS A 59 -2.23 13.83 -4.94
N TYR A 60 -3.57 13.83 -4.95
CA TYR A 60 -4.35 13.04 -5.88
C TYR A 60 -4.09 13.44 -7.33
N GLU A 61 -4.22 14.73 -7.65
CA GLU A 61 -4.08 15.24 -9.03
C GLU A 61 -2.67 15.05 -9.59
N ASN A 62 -1.64 15.16 -8.75
CA ASN A 62 -0.25 15.15 -9.20
C ASN A 62 0.44 13.79 -9.07
N ILE A 63 0.00 12.94 -8.12
CA ILE A 63 0.63 11.67 -7.82
C ILE A 63 -0.33 10.52 -8.08
N ILE A 64 -1.40 10.38 -7.29
CA ILE A 64 -2.26 9.19 -7.31
C ILE A 64 -2.91 8.98 -8.68
N ASN A 65 -3.55 10.00 -9.24
CA ASN A 65 -4.25 9.92 -10.53
C ASN A 65 -3.31 9.71 -11.72
N LYS A 66 -2.01 9.94 -11.54
CA LYS A 66 -0.98 9.72 -12.58
C LYS A 66 -0.23 8.40 -12.39
N ASN A 67 -0.36 7.76 -11.23
CA ASN A 67 0.30 6.50 -10.95
C ASN A 67 -0.47 5.35 -11.62
N LYS A 68 0.10 4.85 -12.72
CA LYS A 68 -0.50 3.79 -13.56
C LYS A 68 -0.71 2.43 -12.86
N TYR A 69 -0.08 2.21 -11.71
CA TYR A 69 -0.18 0.95 -10.96
C TYR A 69 -1.33 0.97 -9.94
N ILE A 70 -1.87 2.14 -9.63
CA ILE A 70 -3.03 2.29 -8.74
C ILE A 70 -4.31 2.11 -9.56
N VAL A 71 -5.12 1.12 -9.22
CA VAL A 71 -6.44 0.89 -9.83
C VAL A 71 -7.45 1.89 -9.27
N SER A 72 -7.49 1.98 -7.94
CA SER A 72 -8.35 2.92 -7.24
C SER A 72 -7.72 3.33 -5.91
N ARG A 73 -8.11 4.50 -5.43
CA ARG A 73 -7.77 4.97 -4.08
C ARG A 73 -8.96 5.70 -3.50
N THR A 74 -9.30 5.36 -2.26
CA THR A 74 -10.36 6.02 -1.51
C THR A 74 -9.85 6.36 -0.12
N GLU A 75 -10.13 7.59 0.31
CA GLU A 75 -9.77 8.07 1.63
C GLU A 75 -11.07 8.35 2.42
N LEU A 76 -11.18 7.79 3.62
CA LEU A 76 -12.40 7.73 4.40
C LEU A 76 -12.15 8.22 5.81
N SER A 77 -13.10 8.97 6.35
CA SER A 77 -13.21 9.27 7.78
C SER A 77 -14.52 8.71 8.30
N HIS A 78 -14.66 8.63 9.62
CA HIS A 78 -15.92 8.18 10.20
C HIS A 78 -17.06 9.16 9.91
N GLN A 79 -18.18 8.61 9.43
CA GLN A 79 -19.44 9.35 9.34
C GLN A 79 -20.25 9.25 10.65
N MET A 80 -20.19 8.10 11.35
CA MET A 80 -20.86 7.86 12.64
C MET A 80 -20.06 6.85 13.47
N THR A 81 -19.70 7.21 14.71
CA THR A 81 -19.02 6.35 15.72
C THR A 81 -18.83 7.15 17.02
N ASP A 82 -18.65 6.46 18.14
CA ASP A 82 -18.29 7.08 19.42
C ASP A 82 -16.81 7.51 19.48
N ASP A 83 -15.93 6.86 18.69
CA ASP A 83 -14.52 7.23 18.50
C ASP A 83 -14.25 7.55 17.03
N SER A 84 -14.27 8.85 16.67
CA SER A 84 -14.09 9.33 15.28
C SER A 84 -12.62 9.61 14.95
N GLN A 85 -11.68 8.96 15.64
CA GLN A 85 -10.26 9.26 15.49
C GLN A 85 -9.56 8.59 14.31
N ASP A 86 -10.23 7.70 13.56
CA ASP A 86 -9.59 6.99 12.47
C ASP A 86 -9.76 7.69 11.11
N TYR A 87 -8.70 7.66 10.32
CA TYR A 87 -8.68 8.00 8.90
C TYR A 87 -8.15 6.80 8.11
N LEU A 88 -8.92 6.32 7.15
CA LEU A 88 -8.60 5.13 6.38
C LEU A 88 -8.23 5.51 4.96
N VAL A 89 -7.13 4.94 4.48
CA VAL A 89 -6.71 5.03 3.09
C VAL A 89 -6.74 3.64 2.51
N ILE A 90 -7.62 3.42 1.55
CA ILE A 90 -7.74 2.16 0.81
C ILE A 90 -7.15 2.39 -0.56
N THR A 91 -6.15 1.59 -0.95
CA THR A 91 -5.56 1.62 -2.30
C THR A 91 -5.62 0.23 -2.90
N GLU A 92 -6.10 0.15 -4.13
CA GLU A 92 -6.29 -1.07 -4.90
C GLU A 92 -5.22 -1.17 -6.00
N PHE A 93 -4.68 -2.38 -6.16
CA PHE A 93 -3.67 -2.74 -7.14
C PHE A 93 -4.10 -4.04 -7.83
N LYS A 94 -3.65 -4.24 -9.08
CA LYS A 94 -3.96 -5.48 -9.81
C LYS A 94 -3.19 -6.68 -9.27
N SER A 95 -2.02 -6.44 -8.68
CA SER A 95 -1.11 -7.48 -8.18
C SER A 95 -0.19 -6.94 -7.08
N LEU A 96 0.52 -7.83 -6.41
CA LEU A 96 1.59 -7.47 -5.47
C LEU A 96 2.74 -6.73 -6.18
N GLU A 97 3.05 -7.13 -7.41
CA GLU A 97 4.08 -6.47 -8.22
C GLU A 97 3.71 -5.02 -8.54
N ASP A 98 2.44 -4.75 -8.87
CA ASP A 98 1.95 -3.39 -9.10
C ASP A 98 1.99 -2.56 -7.82
N TRP A 99 1.68 -3.15 -6.65
CA TRP A 99 1.85 -2.49 -5.36
C TRP A 99 3.30 -2.07 -5.12
N ASP A 100 4.26 -2.97 -5.33
CA ASP A 100 5.69 -2.68 -5.13
C ASP A 100 6.17 -1.55 -6.07
N LYS A 101 5.85 -1.67 -7.36
CA LYS A 101 6.18 -0.65 -8.38
C LYS A 101 5.49 0.68 -8.15
N SER A 102 4.34 0.70 -7.47
CA SER A 102 3.60 1.94 -7.20
C SER A 102 4.41 2.91 -6.33
N SER A 103 5.24 2.39 -5.42
CA SER A 103 6.08 3.20 -4.53
C SER A 103 7.17 3.94 -5.32
N GLU A 104 7.80 3.25 -6.26
CA GLU A 104 8.81 3.84 -7.15
C GLU A 104 8.20 4.91 -8.05
N GLU A 105 7.02 4.64 -8.63
CA GLU A 105 6.32 5.62 -9.48
C GLU A 105 5.87 6.85 -8.67
N ASN A 106 5.41 6.66 -7.42
CA ASN A 106 5.11 7.78 -6.53
C ASN A 106 6.35 8.65 -6.28
N ASN A 107 7.51 8.04 -6.04
CA ASN A 107 8.76 8.78 -5.83
C ASN A 107 9.19 9.57 -7.08
N LYS A 108 9.04 8.98 -8.26
CA LYS A 108 9.29 9.66 -9.53
C LYS A 108 8.33 10.84 -9.73
N LEU A 109 7.03 10.64 -9.57
CA LEU A 109 6.01 11.68 -9.71
C LEU A 109 6.19 12.81 -8.69
N ASN A 110 6.62 12.50 -7.46
CA ASN A 110 6.97 13.49 -6.45
C ASN A 110 8.12 14.39 -6.92
N LYS A 111 9.19 13.80 -7.47
CA LYS A 111 10.32 14.55 -8.02
C LYS A 111 9.91 15.35 -9.26
N GLU A 112 9.02 14.82 -10.08
CA GLU A 112 8.49 15.54 -11.24
C GLU A 112 7.63 16.74 -10.85
N TRP A 113 6.81 16.63 -9.80
CA TRP A 113 5.92 17.70 -9.36
C TRP A 113 6.65 18.75 -8.50
N LEU A 114 7.29 18.32 -7.41
CA LEU A 114 7.87 19.21 -6.40
C LEU A 114 9.32 19.62 -6.70
N LYS A 115 9.98 18.94 -7.64
CA LYS A 115 11.33 19.24 -8.19
C LYS A 115 12.51 19.08 -7.24
N THR A 116 12.34 19.31 -5.94
CA THR A 116 13.43 19.20 -4.95
C THR A 116 13.01 18.39 -3.73
N ASP A 117 13.98 17.75 -3.09
CA ASP A 117 13.74 16.93 -1.90
C ASP A 117 13.26 17.79 -0.72
N GLU A 118 13.66 19.06 -0.64
CA GLU A 118 13.15 19.99 0.37
C GLU A 118 11.65 20.24 0.23
N LYS A 119 11.16 20.45 -1.01
CA LYS A 119 9.73 20.67 -1.27
C LYS A 119 8.91 19.40 -1.03
N ILE A 120 9.47 18.23 -1.36
CA ILE A 120 8.89 16.93 -1.01
C ILE A 120 8.73 16.85 0.51
N LYS A 121 9.80 17.10 1.26
CA LYS A 121 9.80 17.05 2.72
C LYS A 121 8.83 18.06 3.33
N GLU A 122 8.73 19.26 2.78
CA GLU A 122 7.79 20.30 3.22
C GLU A 122 6.33 19.86 3.01
N PHE A 123 6.00 19.36 1.81
CA PHE A 123 4.65 18.90 1.49
C PHE A 123 4.19 17.78 2.44
N TYR A 124 4.97 16.71 2.54
CA TYR A 124 4.63 15.59 3.42
C TYR A 124 4.75 15.97 4.90
N GLY A 125 5.65 16.89 5.26
CA GLY A 125 5.73 17.45 6.61
C GLY A 125 4.41 18.11 7.03
N ASN A 126 3.81 18.92 6.15
CA ASN A 126 2.50 19.52 6.37
C ASN A 126 1.38 18.46 6.41
N TYR A 127 1.46 17.42 5.59
CA TYR A 127 0.52 16.30 5.59
C TYR A 127 0.53 15.53 6.92
N TRP A 128 1.73 15.24 7.45
CA TRP A 128 1.91 14.48 8.69
C TRP A 128 1.54 15.25 9.96
N LEU A 129 1.27 16.56 9.87
CA LEU A 129 0.75 17.31 11.00
C LEU A 129 -0.63 16.78 11.42
N PHE A 130 -1.45 16.32 10.48
CA PHE A 130 -2.83 15.89 10.73
C PHE A 130 -2.95 14.55 11.46
N PHE A 131 -1.91 13.71 11.38
CA PHE A 131 -1.95 12.33 11.86
C PHE A 131 -0.95 12.07 12.97
N GLU A 132 -1.33 11.21 13.92
CA GLU A 132 -0.41 10.67 14.91
C GLU A 132 0.75 9.96 14.22
N ARG A 133 1.89 9.86 14.92
CA ARG A 133 3.10 9.24 14.35
C ARG A 133 2.91 7.75 14.02
N TRP A 134 1.92 7.10 14.60
CA TRP A 134 1.65 5.68 14.45
C TRP A 134 0.45 5.46 13.52
N HIS A 135 0.64 4.57 12.55
CA HIS A 135 -0.41 4.06 11.67
C HIS A 135 -0.40 2.53 11.67
N GLY A 136 -1.53 1.94 11.32
CA GLY A 136 -1.63 0.50 11.07
C GLY A 136 -1.70 0.25 9.57
N ASP A 137 -0.83 -0.60 9.05
CA ASP A 137 -0.84 -1.03 7.65
C ASP A 137 -1.31 -2.47 7.55
N ASN A 138 -2.27 -2.71 6.66
CA ASN A 138 -2.78 -4.04 6.39
C ASN A 138 -2.89 -4.25 4.89
N MET A 139 -2.65 -5.46 4.44
CA MET A 139 -2.79 -5.88 3.06
C MET A 139 -3.81 -7.01 2.98
N TYR A 140 -4.73 -6.90 2.02
CA TYR A 140 -5.82 -7.83 1.79
C TYR A 140 -5.84 -8.24 0.33
N SER A 141 -6.41 -9.41 0.07
CA SER A 141 -6.79 -9.86 -1.27
C SER A 141 -8.27 -10.22 -1.27
N GLU A 142 -8.86 -10.23 -2.46
CA GLU A 142 -10.24 -10.63 -2.61
C GLU A 142 -10.44 -12.09 -2.16
N MET A 143 -11.53 -12.33 -1.44
CA MET A 143 -11.95 -13.70 -1.18
C MET A 143 -12.47 -14.32 -2.49
N PRO A 144 -12.04 -15.55 -2.82
CA PRO A 144 -12.49 -16.21 -4.04
C PRO A 144 -14.02 -16.32 -4.08
N HIS A 145 -14.61 -16.02 -5.24
CA HIS A 145 -16.05 -16.11 -5.50
C HIS A 145 -16.93 -15.11 -4.73
N THR A 146 -16.35 -14.09 -4.10
CA THR A 146 -17.12 -13.05 -3.39
C THR A 146 -16.85 -11.62 -3.90
N GLY A 147 -15.85 -11.44 -4.76
CA GLY A 147 -15.58 -10.19 -5.50
C GLY A 147 -16.45 -10.09 -6.75
N LYS A 148 -16.52 -8.89 -7.35
CA LYS A 148 -17.31 -8.64 -8.58
C LYS A 148 -16.87 -9.50 -9.76
#